data_AF-A0A5C4VKV0-F1
#
_entry.id   AF-A0A5C4VKV0-F1
#
_cell.length_a   1.000
_cell.length_b   1.000
_cell.length_c   1.000
_cell.angle_alpha   90.00
_cell.angle_beta   90.00
_cell.angle_gamma   90.00
#
_symmetry.space_group_name_H-M   'P 1'
#
loop_
_entity.id
_entity.type
_entity.pdbx_description
1 polymer ?
#
loop_
_entity_poly.entity_id
_entity_poly.type
_entity_poly.pdbx_seq_one_letter_code
_entity_poly.pdbx_strand_id
1 'polypeptide(L)'
;MAGKNYSEKFKEEVVKAVLDEQSTIRQAAKDFGVSRETVRNWVTKEKRRRSGNTKPARDAREREMERRIAELEQENTFLKKCAFFAREQ
;
A
#
# COMPACT_ATOMS: atom_id res chain seq x y z
N MET A 1 -25.38 -13.51 -9.31
CA MET A 1 -25.77 -12.18 -8.80
C MET A 1 -24.97 -11.11 -9.55
N ALA A 2 -25.59 -10.37 -10.45
CA ALA A 2 -24.92 -9.23 -11.11
C ALA A 2 -24.55 -8.21 -10.03
N GLY A 3 -23.26 -7.98 -9.82
CA GLY A 3 -22.78 -6.95 -8.91
C GLY A 3 -23.32 -5.60 -9.35
N LYS A 4 -23.93 -4.82 -8.43
CA LYS A 4 -24.25 -3.43 -8.73
C LYS A 4 -22.93 -2.69 -8.97
N ASN A 5 -22.68 -2.31 -10.22
CA ASN A 5 -21.52 -1.50 -10.58
C ASN A 5 -21.81 -0.04 -10.26
N TYR A 6 -21.31 0.43 -9.11
CA TYR A 6 -21.30 1.85 -8.78
C TYR A 6 -20.12 2.53 -9.49
N SER A 7 -20.35 3.75 -9.99
CA SER A 7 -19.30 4.58 -10.59
C SER A 7 -18.21 4.91 -9.58
N GLU A 8 -16.98 5.15 -10.05
CA GLU A 8 -15.86 5.48 -9.17
C GLU A 8 -16.11 6.78 -8.40
N LYS A 9 -16.61 7.81 -9.07
CA LYS A 9 -17.00 9.07 -8.45
C LYS A 9 -18.00 8.88 -7.30
N PHE A 10 -19.00 8.00 -7.47
CA PHE A 10 -19.97 7.72 -6.41
C PHE A 10 -19.32 7.01 -5.22
N LYS A 11 -18.40 6.07 -5.45
CA LYS A 11 -17.66 5.40 -4.38
C LYS A 11 -16.81 6.39 -3.58
N GLU A 12 -16.14 7.32 -4.28
CA GLU A 12 -15.31 8.34 -3.66
C GLU A 12 -16.13 9.27 -2.76
N GLU A 13 -17.27 9.76 -3.23
CA GLU A 13 -18.16 10.62 -2.45
C GLU A 13 -18.64 9.93 -1.15
N VAL A 14 -19.09 8.67 -1.26
CA VAL A 14 -19.56 7.88 -0.11
C VAL A 14 -18.45 7.66 0.91
N VAL A 15 -17.23 7.38 0.45
CA VAL A 15 -16.09 7.14 1.32
C VAL A 15 -15.59 8.43 1.94
N LYS A 16 -15.59 9.54 1.20
CA LYS A 16 -15.24 10.87 1.69
C LYS A 16 -16.21 11.30 2.80
N ALA A 17 -17.50 11.09 2.65
CA ALA A 17 -18.48 11.37 3.71
C ALA A 17 -18.19 10.59 5.01
N VAL A 18 -17.72 9.34 4.91
CA VAL A 18 -17.38 8.55 6.11
C VAL A 18 -16.02 8.94 6.71
N LEU A 19 -15.03 9.27 5.89
CA LEU A 19 -13.66 9.53 6.34
C LEU A 19 -13.40 10.99 6.73
N ASP A 20 -13.94 11.93 5.97
CA ASP A 20 -13.74 13.36 6.16
C ASP A 20 -14.84 13.98 7.04
N GLU A 21 -16.12 13.63 6.81
CA GLU A 21 -17.24 14.15 7.60
C GLU A 21 -17.54 13.31 8.86
N GLN A 22 -16.71 12.31 9.16
CA GLN A 22 -16.84 11.38 10.30
C GLN A 22 -18.22 10.70 10.43
N SER A 23 -18.99 10.62 9.34
CA SER A 23 -20.28 9.95 9.35
C SER A 23 -20.11 8.45 9.56
N THR A 24 -21.03 7.84 10.30
CA THR A 24 -20.98 6.38 10.50
C THR A 24 -21.30 5.64 9.20
N ILE A 25 -20.73 4.45 9.01
CA ILE A 25 -21.03 3.56 7.87
C ILE A 25 -22.55 3.31 7.76
N ARG A 26 -23.25 3.26 8.89
CA ARG A 26 -24.72 3.11 8.95
C ARG A 26 -25.45 4.29 8.31
N GLN A 27 -25.02 5.50 8.64
CA GLN A 27 -25.65 6.72 8.17
C GLN A 27 -25.39 6.90 6.68
N ALA A 28 -24.13 6.78 6.24
CA ALA A 28 -23.77 6.84 4.82
C ALA A 28 -24.49 5.77 3.98
N ALA A 29 -24.65 4.54 4.50
CA ALA A 29 -25.44 3.51 3.82
C ALA A 29 -26.90 3.93 3.59
N LYS A 30 -27.52 4.61 4.57
CA LYS A 30 -28.90 5.07 4.49
C LYS A 30 -29.05 6.25 3.53
N ASP A 31 -28.14 7.23 3.63
CA ASP A 31 -28.21 8.48 2.85
C ASP A 31 -27.93 8.26 1.37
N PHE A 32 -26.98 7.37 1.05
CA PHE A 32 -26.61 7.05 -0.33
C PHE A 32 -27.36 5.83 -0.89
N GLY A 33 -28.25 5.20 -0.10
CA GLY A 33 -29.02 4.02 -0.53
C GLY A 33 -28.16 2.79 -0.87
N VAL A 34 -27.02 2.64 -0.20
CA VAL A 34 -26.04 1.56 -0.45
C VAL A 34 -26.04 0.59 0.72
N SER A 35 -25.76 -0.70 0.46
CA SER A 35 -25.60 -1.66 1.56
C SER A 35 -24.44 -1.27 2.48
N ARG A 36 -24.64 -1.41 3.79
CA ARG A 36 -23.63 -1.15 4.82
C ARG A 36 -22.34 -1.92 4.58
N GLU A 37 -22.44 -3.15 4.10
CA GLU A 37 -21.29 -4.00 3.83
C GLU A 37 -20.45 -3.47 2.66
N THR A 38 -21.12 -2.96 1.62
CA THR A 38 -20.48 -2.30 0.48
C THR A 38 -19.73 -1.04 0.90
N VAL A 39 -20.36 -0.18 1.69
CA VAL A 39 -19.73 1.04 2.23
C VAL A 39 -18.52 0.67 3.10
N ARG A 40 -18.65 -0.33 3.99
CA ARG A 40 -17.55 -0.83 4.82
C ARG A 40 -16.36 -1.28 3.97
N ASN A 41 -16.61 -2.01 2.88
CA ASN A 41 -15.57 -2.49 1.99
C ASN A 41 -14.84 -1.33 1.28
N TRP A 42 -15.57 -0.32 0.80
CA TRP A 42 -14.96 0.85 0.17
C TRP A 42 -14.13 1.68 1.15
N VAL A 43 -14.66 1.94 2.34
CA VAL A 43 -13.96 2.69 3.40
C VAL A 43 -12.71 1.94 3.85
N THR A 44 -12.76 0.62 3.98
CA THR A 44 -11.59 -0.20 4.35
C THR A 44 -10.52 -0.17 3.25
N LYS A 45 -10.93 -0.24 1.98
CA LYS A 45 -10.01 -0.15 0.83
C LYS A 45 -9.33 1.22 0.77
N GLU A 46 -10.09 2.28 1.00
CA GLU A 46 -9.56 3.65 1.00
C GLU A 46 -8.69 3.94 2.22
N LYS A 47 -9.07 3.48 3.42
CA LYS A 47 -8.20 3.54 4.60
C LYS A 47 -6.88 2.81 4.35
N ARG A 48 -6.89 1.66 3.68
CA ARG A 48 -5.65 0.95 3.29
C ARG A 48 -4.81 1.75 2.30
N ARG A 49 -5.44 2.44 1.32
CA ARG A 49 -4.76 3.37 0.42
C ARG A 49 -4.12 4.54 1.17
N ARG A 50 -4.90 5.24 2.01
CA ARG A 50 -4.45 6.43 2.78
C ARG A 50 -3.40 6.09 3.85
N SER A 51 -3.50 4.93 4.49
CA SER A 51 -2.54 4.48 5.52
C SER A 51 -1.23 3.94 4.95
N GLY A 52 -1.02 3.97 3.63
CA GLY A 52 0.23 3.55 3.00
C GLY A 52 0.56 2.06 3.19
N ASN A 53 -0.35 1.25 3.77
CA ASN A 53 -0.11 -0.17 3.96
C ASN A 53 -0.43 -0.94 2.69
N THR A 54 0.53 -0.83 1.78
CA THR A 54 0.80 -1.65 0.62
C THR A 54 0.72 -3.14 1.01
N LYS A 55 -0.45 -3.75 0.87
CA LYS A 55 -0.54 -5.22 0.71
C LYS A 55 0.21 -5.62 -0.58
N PRO A 56 0.54 -6.92 -0.75
CA PRO A 56 1.87 -7.56 -0.70
C PRO A 56 2.84 -7.18 -1.86
N ALA A 57 2.71 -6.01 -2.49
CA ALA A 57 3.66 -5.55 -3.52
C ALA A 57 4.99 -5.08 -2.94
N ARG A 58 5.06 -4.82 -1.63
CA ARG A 58 6.30 -4.50 -0.92
C ARG A 58 7.29 -5.68 -0.96
N ASP A 59 6.78 -6.91 -0.85
CA ASP A 59 7.55 -8.15 -0.77
C ASP A 59 8.43 -8.46 -2.00
N ALA A 60 8.08 -7.95 -3.19
CA ALA A 60 8.83 -8.20 -4.42
C ALA A 60 9.94 -7.17 -4.64
N ARG A 61 9.64 -5.88 -4.42
CA ARG A 61 10.63 -4.79 -4.57
C ARG A 61 11.62 -4.76 -3.41
N GLU A 62 11.18 -5.10 -2.21
CA GLU A 62 12.02 -5.15 -1.01
C GLU A 62 13.03 -6.29 -1.12
N ARG A 63 12.62 -7.48 -1.59
CA ARG A 63 13.56 -8.59 -1.92
C ARG A 63 14.55 -8.26 -3.03
N GLU A 64 14.15 -7.50 -4.05
CA GLU A 64 15.07 -7.08 -5.12
C GLU A 64 16.08 -6.05 -4.58
N MET A 65 15.65 -5.14 -3.72
CA MET A 65 16.53 -4.17 -3.07
C MET A 65 17.51 -4.84 -2.09
N GLU A 66 17.06 -5.82 -1.30
CA GLU A 66 17.93 -6.58 -0.39
C GLU A 66 19.02 -7.37 -1.14
N ARG A 67 18.68 -7.98 -2.29
CA ARG A 67 19.69 -8.65 -3.15
C ARG A 67 20.75 -7.68 -3.65
N ARG A 68 20.33 -6.49 -4.12
CA ARG A 68 21.26 -5.47 -4.61
C ARG A 68 22.17 -4.93 -3.50
N ILE A 69 21.66 -4.78 -2.28
CA ILE A 69 22.49 -4.38 -1.12
C ILE A 69 23.52 -5.48 -0.82
N ALA A 70 23.11 -6.75 -0.79
CA ALA A 70 24.03 -7.85 -0.52
C ALA A 70 25.13 -8.00 -1.58
N GLU A 71 24.81 -7.87 -2.87
CA GLU A 71 25.81 -7.88 -3.95
C GLU A 71 26.79 -6.70 -3.82
N LEU A 72 26.27 -5.49 -3.62
CA LEU A 72 27.11 -4.29 -3.47
C LEU A 72 28.01 -4.36 -2.23
N GLU A 73 27.54 -4.94 -1.11
CA GLU A 73 28.36 -5.14 0.09
C GLU A 73 29.47 -6.19 -0.14
N GLN A 74 29.20 -7.26 -0.90
CA GLN A 74 30.22 -8.23 -1.28
C GLN A 74 31.29 -7.60 -2.18
N GLU A 75 30.90 -6.81 -3.17
CA GLU A 75 31.85 -6.08 -4.02
C GLU A 75 32.67 -5.08 -3.21
N ASN A 76 32.05 -4.34 -2.28
CA ASN A 76 32.75 -3.37 -1.44
C ASN A 76 33.77 -4.03 -0.51
N THR A 77 33.41 -5.17 0.09
CA THR A 77 34.32 -5.92 0.96
C THR A 77 35.47 -6.57 0.20
N PHE A 78 35.21 -7.07 -1.01
CA PHE A 78 36.26 -7.58 -1.89
C PHE A 78 37.23 -6.47 -2.31
N LEU A 79 36.72 -5.34 -2.80
CA LEU A 79 37.55 -4.20 -3.20
C LEU A 79 38.37 -3.64 -2.03
N LYS A 80 37.77 -3.54 -0.83
CA LYS A 80 38.49 -3.14 0.39
C LYS A 80 39.60 -4.10 0.75
N LYS A 81 39.37 -5.41 0.65
CA LYS A 81 40.42 -6.43 0.88
C LYS A 81 41.53 -6.31 -0.15
N CYS A 82 41.22 -6.21 -1.44
CA CYS A 82 42.23 -6.03 -2.48
C CYS A 82 43.03 -4.75 -2.30
N ALA A 83 42.39 -3.63 -1.93
CA ALA A 83 43.06 -2.37 -1.63
C ALA A 83 43.97 -2.47 -0.39
N PHE A 84 43.57 -3.23 0.62
CA PHE A 84 44.38 -3.51 1.79
C PHE A 84 45.63 -4.33 1.42
N PHE A 85 45.46 -5.41 0.67
CA PHE A 85 46.59 -6.24 0.20
C PHE A 85 47.51 -5.52 -0.79
N ALA A 86 47.01 -4.56 -1.58
CA ALA A 86 47.83 -3.73 -2.46
C ALA A 86 48.63 -2.65 -1.70
N ARG A 87 48.26 -2.34 -0.44
CA ARG A 87 48.96 -1.37 0.41
C ARG A 87 49.97 -2.03 1.36
N GLU A 88 49.89 -3.34 1.57
CA GLU A 88 50.82 -4.14 2.38
C GLU A 88 51.99 -4.76 1.57
N GLN A 89 52.22 -4.32 0.33
CA GLN A 89 53.41 -4.65 -0.48
C GLN A 89 54.35 -3.46 -0.62
#